data_AF-A0A2V8I6J2-F1
#
_entry.id   AF-A0A2V8I6J2-F1
#
_cell.length_a   1.000
_cell.length_b   1.000
_cell.length_c   1.000
_cell.angle_alpha   90.00
_cell.angle_beta   90.00
_cell.angle_gamma   90.00
#
_symmetry.space_group_name_H-M   'P 1'
#
loop_
_entity.id
_entity.type
_entity.pdbx_description
1 polymer ?
#
loop_
_entity_poly.entity_id
_entity_poly.type
_entity_poly.pdbx_seq_one_letter_code
_entity_poly.pdbx_strand_id
1 'polypeptide(L)'
;MRVLIKTFSYFTAILALFVAALMAQDLRVGLKPGFRDAGTAAFNLELIWSLPKPDGFFDPKAPAGTPFPPERPNEARPPNETPGQRAPAEDAAASVNPPPPDPAVQSALSFANSDLAFSRDHLIMGSFHGFNMYDVEDPKKARLLVSVVCPGGQGDVSVYGNLLFMSVEQTRGRIDCGTQGVEAPVSNERFRGVRIFDISDLRNPRQVAAVQTCRGSHTHTLVVDPK
;
A
#
# COMPACT_ATOMS: atom_id res chain seq x y z
N MET A 1 59.19 41.69 17.95
CA MET A 1 58.20 41.46 16.88
C MET A 1 57.69 40.03 17.00
N ARG A 2 56.70 39.82 17.88
CA ARG A 2 56.29 38.51 18.43
C ARG A 2 54.76 38.40 18.47
N VAL A 3 54.07 38.75 17.40
CA VAL A 3 52.63 38.58 17.25
C VAL A 3 52.36 38.54 15.76
N LEU A 4 52.20 37.36 15.12
CA LEU A 4 51.43 37.20 13.85
C LEU A 4 51.45 35.79 13.19
N ILE A 5 51.65 34.66 13.88
CA ILE A 5 51.69 33.35 13.15
C ILE A 5 50.72 32.29 13.70
N LYS A 6 50.12 32.46 14.88
CA LYS A 6 49.22 31.44 15.46
C LYS A 6 47.73 31.57 15.12
N THR A 7 47.28 32.63 14.45
CA THR A 7 45.85 32.85 14.16
C THR A 7 45.35 32.24 12.85
N PHE A 8 46.24 31.88 11.91
CA PHE A 8 45.81 31.33 10.62
C PHE A 8 45.53 29.82 10.62
N SER A 9 46.08 29.07 11.58
CA SER A 9 45.93 27.60 11.64
C SER A 9 44.63 27.14 12.31
N TYR A 10 43.95 28.01 13.06
CA TYR A 10 42.68 27.65 13.70
C TYR A 10 41.47 27.93 12.78
N PHE A 11 41.59 28.89 11.85
CA PHE A 11 40.49 29.25 10.95
C PHE A 11 40.22 28.21 9.87
N THR A 12 41.27 27.55 9.35
CA THR A 12 41.13 26.45 8.38
C THR A 12 40.59 25.16 9.00
N ALA A 13 40.94 24.87 10.26
CA ALA A 13 40.39 23.73 10.98
C ALA A 13 38.90 23.92 11.31
N ILE A 14 38.49 25.14 11.71
CA ILE A 14 37.09 25.46 12.01
C ILE A 14 36.24 25.50 10.74
N LEU A 15 36.77 25.99 9.62
CA LEU A 15 36.06 25.99 8.33
C LEU A 15 35.90 24.57 7.76
N ALA A 16 36.90 23.69 7.91
CA ALA A 16 36.81 22.30 7.47
C ALA A 16 35.78 21.49 8.30
N LEU A 17 35.69 21.75 9.61
CA LEU A 17 34.66 21.17 10.48
C LEU A 17 33.26 21.69 10.19
N PHE A 18 33.12 22.94 9.72
CA PHE A 18 31.82 23.50 9.32
C PHE A 18 31.33 23.01 7.94
N VAL A 19 32.23 22.71 7.01
CA VAL A 19 31.85 22.19 5.67
C VAL A 19 31.42 20.72 5.73
N ALA A 20 32.04 19.91 6.59
CA ALA A 20 31.60 18.53 6.82
C ALA A 20 30.21 18.45 7.48
N ALA A 21 29.85 19.43 8.31
CA ALA A 21 28.53 19.53 8.93
C ALA A 21 27.44 20.03 7.95
N LEU A 22 27.81 20.67 6.83
CA LEU A 22 26.84 21.26 5.90
C LEU A 22 26.31 20.27 4.85
N MET A 23 26.97 19.12 4.65
CA MET A 23 26.54 18.08 3.73
C MET A 23 26.26 16.79 4.52
N ALA A 24 25.22 16.80 5.34
CA ALA A 24 24.60 15.56 5.78
C ALA A 24 24.17 14.81 4.51
N GLN A 25 25.03 13.92 4.02
CA GLN A 25 24.79 13.11 2.84
C GLN A 25 23.48 12.36 3.09
N ASP A 26 22.47 12.59 2.24
CA ASP A 26 21.15 12.01 2.42
C ASP A 26 21.29 10.50 2.57
N LEU A 27 20.91 9.96 3.73
CA LEU A 27 21.04 8.54 4.08
C LEU A 27 20.31 7.62 3.09
N ARG A 28 19.38 8.17 2.29
CA ARG A 28 18.65 7.45 1.24
C ARG A 28 19.51 7.21 -0.02
N VAL A 29 20.62 7.91 -0.18
CA VAL A 29 21.50 7.78 -1.35
C VAL A 29 22.43 6.57 -1.19
N GLY A 30 22.47 5.70 -2.19
CA GLY A 30 23.37 4.53 -2.21
C GLY A 30 22.87 3.31 -1.43
N LEU A 31 21.59 3.30 -1.03
CA LEU A 31 20.98 2.13 -0.41
C LEU A 31 21.05 0.91 -1.35
N LYS A 32 21.41 -0.24 -0.79
CA LYS A 32 21.46 -1.52 -1.49
C LYS A 32 20.06 -1.88 -2.04
N PRO A 33 19.90 -2.26 -3.32
CA PRO A 33 18.63 -2.80 -3.81
C PRO A 33 18.36 -4.19 -3.22
N GLY A 34 17.10 -4.54 -3.00
CA GLY A 34 16.71 -5.88 -2.53
C GLY A 34 15.20 -6.05 -2.42
N PHE A 35 14.72 -7.29 -2.50
CA PHE A 35 13.30 -7.60 -2.24
C PHE A 35 13.07 -7.94 -0.76
N ARG A 36 14.02 -8.63 -0.13
CA ARG A 36 13.94 -9.04 1.29
C ARG A 36 15.02 -8.41 2.18
N ASP A 37 16.03 -7.82 1.57
CA ASP A 37 17.26 -7.36 2.21
C ASP A 37 17.76 -6.02 1.63
N ALA A 38 16.81 -5.18 1.20
CA ALA A 38 17.09 -3.82 0.76
C ALA A 38 17.77 -3.02 1.87
N GLY A 39 18.66 -2.11 1.50
CA GLY A 39 19.20 -1.11 2.42
C GLY A 39 18.08 -0.23 2.96
N THR A 40 18.10 0.02 4.26
CA THR A 40 17.10 0.85 4.95
C THR A 40 17.74 2.13 5.48
N ALA A 41 17.05 3.26 5.31
CA ALA A 41 17.32 4.49 6.05
C ALA A 41 16.07 4.82 6.88
N ALA A 42 16.25 5.09 8.17
CA ALA A 42 15.18 5.45 9.09
C ALA A 42 15.60 6.63 9.96
N PHE A 43 14.64 7.49 10.29
CA PHE A 43 14.83 8.63 11.18
C PHE A 43 13.70 8.64 12.22
N ASN A 44 14.06 8.69 13.51
CA ASN A 44 13.13 8.55 14.64
C ASN A 44 12.27 7.27 14.65
N LEU A 45 12.66 6.26 13.87
CA LEU A 45 12.01 4.96 13.78
C LEU A 45 13.09 3.87 13.76
N GLU A 46 12.75 2.72 14.32
CA GLU A 46 13.60 1.53 14.31
C GLU A 46 12.81 0.37 13.69
N LEU A 47 13.41 -0.30 12.70
CA LEU A 47 12.88 -1.55 12.17
C LEU A 47 13.22 -2.68 13.15
N ILE A 48 12.24 -3.09 13.95
CA ILE A 48 12.41 -4.14 14.97
C ILE A 48 12.08 -5.54 14.45
N TRP A 49 11.23 -5.65 13.43
CA TRP A 49 10.75 -6.91 12.88
C TRP A 49 10.21 -6.74 11.46
N SER A 50 10.30 -7.78 10.63
CA SER A 50 9.74 -7.80 9.27
C SER A 50 9.21 -9.19 8.94
N LEU A 51 8.00 -9.24 8.39
CA LEU A 51 7.34 -10.48 7.98
C LEU A 51 7.12 -10.45 6.45
N PRO A 52 7.33 -11.58 5.74
CA PRO A 52 6.93 -11.67 4.34
C PRO A 52 5.41 -11.64 4.20
N LYS A 53 4.91 -11.35 2.99
CA LYS A 53 3.49 -11.55 2.68
C LYS A 53 3.10 -13.01 2.93
N PRO A 54 1.96 -13.30 3.58
CA PRO A 54 1.46 -14.65 3.76
C PRO A 54 1.17 -15.37 2.44
N ASP A 55 1.16 -16.70 2.48
CA ASP A 55 0.76 -17.52 1.34
C ASP A 55 -0.67 -17.17 0.89
N GLY A 56 -0.90 -17.15 -0.42
CA GLY A 56 -2.16 -16.70 -1.02
C GLY A 56 -2.30 -15.18 -1.18
N PHE A 57 -1.37 -14.38 -0.63
CA PHE A 57 -1.33 -12.92 -0.78
C PHE A 57 -0.17 -12.42 -1.66
N PHE A 58 0.28 -13.25 -2.59
CA PHE A 58 1.21 -12.90 -3.65
C PHE A 58 1.13 -13.94 -4.78
N ASP A 59 1.69 -13.62 -5.95
CA ASP A 59 1.88 -14.61 -7.01
C ASP A 59 3.17 -15.40 -6.74
N PRO A 60 3.12 -16.74 -6.53
CA PRO A 60 4.32 -17.55 -6.31
C PRO A 60 5.33 -17.50 -7.46
N LYS A 61 4.91 -17.22 -8.69
CA LYS A 61 5.80 -17.09 -9.86
C LYS A 61 6.45 -15.71 -9.95
N ALA A 62 5.86 -14.72 -9.31
CA ALA A 62 6.33 -13.33 -9.27
C ALA A 62 6.17 -12.75 -7.86
N PRO A 63 6.90 -13.26 -6.84
CA PRO A 63 6.69 -12.88 -5.44
C PRO A 63 7.04 -11.42 -5.14
N ALA A 64 7.92 -10.82 -5.94
CA ALA A 64 8.26 -9.40 -5.89
C ALA A 64 7.30 -8.51 -6.71
N GLY A 65 6.30 -9.11 -7.37
CA GLY A 65 5.47 -8.44 -8.36
C GLY A 65 6.19 -8.23 -9.69
N THR A 66 5.47 -7.64 -10.65
CA THR A 66 6.04 -7.19 -11.92
C THR A 66 6.62 -5.79 -11.75
N PRO A 67 7.87 -5.53 -12.16
CA PRO A 67 8.44 -4.18 -12.11
C PRO A 67 7.58 -3.20 -12.91
N PHE A 68 7.32 -2.03 -12.33
CA PHE A 68 6.75 -0.94 -13.12
C PHE A 68 7.77 -0.53 -14.20
N PRO A 69 7.33 -0.32 -15.45
CA PRO A 69 8.21 0.19 -16.48
C PRO A 69 8.76 1.56 -16.06
N PRO A 70 9.96 1.94 -16.51
CA PRO A 70 10.53 3.25 -16.21
C PRO A 70 9.59 4.35 -16.69
N GLU A 71 9.61 5.49 -15.98
CA GLU A 71 8.89 6.69 -16.42
C GLU A 71 9.28 6.96 -17.88
N ARG A 72 8.27 7.15 -18.74
CA ARG A 72 8.54 7.50 -20.13
C ARG A 72 9.39 8.78 -20.13
N PRO A 73 10.38 8.91 -21.02
CA PRO A 73 11.09 10.17 -21.17
C PRO A 73 10.05 11.28 -21.29
N ASN A 74 10.28 12.41 -20.62
CA ASN A 74 9.57 13.65 -20.94
C ASN A 74 9.91 13.98 -22.39
N GLU A 75 9.20 13.39 -23.35
CA GLU A 75 9.23 13.82 -24.73
C GLU A 75 8.83 15.29 -24.68
N ALA A 76 9.79 16.16 -25.02
CA ALA A 76 9.56 17.58 -25.08
C ALA A 76 8.30 17.80 -25.92
N ARG A 77 7.35 18.57 -25.35
CA ARG A 77 6.13 19.06 -25.99
C ARG A 77 6.36 19.21 -27.51
N PRO A 78 5.60 18.53 -28.37
CA PRO A 78 5.72 18.75 -29.80
C PRO A 78 5.53 20.25 -30.09
N PRO A 79 6.33 20.88 -30.99
CA PRO A 79 6.44 22.34 -31.12
C PRO A 79 5.13 23.09 -31.39
N ASN A 80 4.05 22.40 -31.74
CA ASN A 80 2.79 22.95 -32.24
C ASN A 80 1.61 22.90 -31.25
N GLU A 81 1.79 22.45 -30.01
CA GLU A 81 0.71 22.52 -29.01
C GLU A 81 0.67 23.89 -28.35
N THR A 82 -0.50 24.51 -28.18
CA THR A 82 -0.65 25.82 -27.50
C THR A 82 -0.96 25.59 -26.01
N PRO A 83 -0.48 26.41 -25.06
CA PRO A 83 -0.82 26.22 -23.65
C PRO A 83 -2.34 26.36 -23.45
N GLY A 84 -3.02 25.29 -23.02
CA GLY A 84 -4.48 25.25 -22.84
C GLY A 84 -5.18 24.08 -23.54
N GLN A 85 -4.48 23.33 -24.41
CA GLN A 85 -5.00 22.11 -25.05
C GLN A 85 -4.69 20.81 -24.30
N ARG A 86 -4.04 20.89 -23.14
CA ARG A 86 -3.83 19.72 -22.30
C ARG A 86 -5.16 19.39 -21.62
N ALA A 87 -5.97 18.56 -22.26
CA ALA A 87 -6.91 17.74 -21.52
C ALA A 87 -6.11 17.01 -20.43
N PRO A 88 -6.61 16.90 -19.19
CA PRO A 88 -5.98 16.06 -18.17
C PRO A 88 -5.74 14.66 -18.76
N ALA A 89 -4.79 13.91 -18.19
CA ALA A 89 -4.35 12.60 -18.66
C ALA A 89 -5.45 11.49 -18.55
N GLU A 90 -6.63 11.76 -19.06
CA GLU A 90 -7.82 10.91 -19.17
C GLU A 90 -7.99 10.38 -20.61
N ASP A 91 -7.25 10.87 -21.60
CA ASP A 91 -7.54 10.56 -23.02
C ASP A 91 -7.15 9.15 -23.49
N ALA A 92 -6.59 8.29 -22.63
CA ALA A 92 -6.60 6.85 -22.91
C ALA A 92 -8.02 6.26 -22.78
N ALA A 93 -8.88 6.85 -21.94
CA ALA A 93 -10.29 6.49 -21.79
C ALA A 93 -11.20 7.10 -22.87
N ALA A 94 -10.67 7.98 -23.74
CA ALA A 94 -11.42 8.61 -24.84
C ALA A 94 -11.38 7.79 -26.15
N SER A 95 -10.67 6.67 -26.19
CA SER A 95 -10.72 5.76 -27.33
C SER A 95 -11.96 4.85 -27.25
N VAL A 96 -12.68 4.70 -28.37
CA VAL A 96 -13.89 3.85 -28.46
C VAL A 96 -13.58 2.38 -28.16
N ASN A 97 -12.29 1.99 -28.20
CA ASN A 97 -11.76 0.74 -27.68
C ASN A 97 -10.32 0.97 -27.19
N PRO A 98 -10.08 1.23 -25.88
CA PRO A 98 -8.73 1.27 -25.37
C PRO A 98 -8.09 -0.11 -25.54
N PRO A 99 -6.79 -0.19 -25.87
CA PRO A 99 -6.08 -1.46 -25.81
C PRO A 99 -6.25 -2.03 -24.40
N PRO A 100 -6.46 -3.35 -24.27
CA PRO A 100 -6.60 -3.95 -22.95
C PRO A 100 -5.38 -3.57 -22.12
N PRO A 101 -5.58 -3.12 -20.86
CA PRO A 101 -4.46 -2.76 -20.01
C PRO A 101 -3.50 -3.94 -19.93
N ASP A 102 -2.20 -3.65 -19.96
CA ASP A 102 -1.15 -4.66 -19.82
C ASP A 102 -1.50 -5.56 -18.61
N PRO A 103 -1.65 -6.89 -18.79
CA PRO A 103 -1.95 -7.80 -17.70
C PRO A 103 -1.00 -7.67 -16.50
N ALA A 104 0.25 -7.28 -16.74
CA ALA A 104 1.22 -6.98 -15.68
C ALA A 104 0.81 -5.76 -14.84
N VAL A 105 0.31 -4.70 -15.48
CA VAL A 105 -0.18 -3.48 -14.82
C VAL A 105 -1.53 -3.74 -14.15
N GLN A 106 -2.39 -4.54 -14.78
CA GLN A 106 -3.71 -4.89 -14.24
C GLN A 106 -3.58 -5.71 -12.94
N SER A 107 -2.46 -6.44 -12.76
CA SER A 107 -2.16 -7.23 -11.57
C SER A 107 -1.38 -6.47 -10.48
N ALA A 108 -0.91 -5.25 -10.75
CA ALA A 108 0.03 -4.56 -9.86
C ALA A 108 -0.49 -4.33 -8.43
N LEU A 109 -1.82 -4.19 -8.28
CA LEU A 109 -2.47 -4.04 -6.97
C LEU A 109 -3.19 -5.31 -6.49
N SER A 110 -3.18 -6.42 -7.23
CA SER A 110 -3.98 -7.62 -6.93
C SER A 110 -3.86 -8.11 -5.49
N PHE A 111 -2.65 -7.96 -4.93
CA PHE A 111 -2.27 -8.34 -3.57
C PHE A 111 -1.68 -7.19 -2.76
N ALA A 112 -1.93 -5.93 -3.16
CA ALA A 112 -1.48 -4.78 -2.40
C ALA A 112 -2.13 -4.79 -1.01
N ASN A 113 -1.36 -4.43 0.01
CA ASN A 113 -1.92 -4.06 1.31
C ASN A 113 -2.41 -2.63 1.20
N SER A 114 -3.55 -2.33 1.81
CA SER A 114 -4.26 -1.05 1.63
C SER A 114 -4.39 -0.27 2.92
N ASP A 115 -4.70 -0.95 4.03
CA ASP A 115 -5.05 -0.29 5.28
C ASP A 115 -4.75 -1.15 6.51
N LEU A 116 -4.80 -0.53 7.67
CA LEU A 116 -4.53 -1.14 8.96
C LEU A 116 -5.60 -0.78 9.99
N ALA A 117 -6.10 -1.79 10.68
CA ALA A 117 -6.91 -1.61 11.87
C ALA A 117 -6.30 -2.37 13.06
N PHE A 118 -6.48 -1.84 14.26
CA PHE A 118 -6.02 -2.45 15.49
C PHE A 118 -7.21 -2.84 16.38
N SER A 119 -7.08 -3.99 17.03
CA SER A 119 -7.98 -4.41 18.11
C SER A 119 -7.13 -4.96 19.25
N ARG A 120 -6.96 -4.17 20.32
CA ARG A 120 -6.01 -4.46 21.41
C ARG A 120 -4.58 -4.70 20.86
N ASP A 121 -4.05 -5.89 21.10
CA ASP A 121 -2.76 -6.45 20.72
C ASP A 121 -2.76 -7.14 19.34
N HIS A 122 -3.82 -6.93 18.55
CA HIS A 122 -3.98 -7.55 17.24
C HIS A 122 -3.99 -6.50 16.13
N LEU A 123 -3.28 -6.82 15.05
CA LEU A 123 -3.22 -6.04 13.82
C LEU A 123 -4.02 -6.74 12.72
N ILE A 124 -4.92 -6.01 12.07
CA ILE A 124 -5.61 -6.45 10.87
C ILE A 124 -5.05 -5.64 9.71
N MET A 125 -4.46 -6.32 8.73
CA MET A 125 -3.95 -5.72 7.52
C MET A 125 -4.90 -6.00 6.35
N GLY A 126 -5.55 -4.93 5.90
CA GLY A 126 -6.38 -4.91 4.71
C GLY A 126 -5.58 -5.11 3.44
N SER A 127 -6.18 -5.78 2.47
CA SER A 127 -5.56 -6.04 1.16
C SER A 127 -6.61 -6.12 0.06
N PHE A 128 -6.19 -5.85 -1.16
CA PHE A 128 -7.01 -6.06 -2.35
C PHE A 128 -7.47 -7.52 -2.51
N HIS A 129 -6.78 -8.47 -1.89
CA HIS A 129 -7.09 -9.90 -1.94
C HIS A 129 -7.85 -10.43 -0.70
N GLY A 130 -8.17 -9.58 0.27
CA GLY A 130 -8.79 -9.98 1.54
C GLY A 130 -8.14 -9.28 2.72
N PHE A 131 -7.87 -9.99 3.81
CA PHE A 131 -7.14 -9.40 4.94
C PHE A 131 -6.35 -10.47 5.70
N ASN A 132 -5.35 -10.00 6.45
CA ASN A 132 -4.52 -10.84 7.30
C ASN A 132 -4.59 -10.33 8.74
N MET A 133 -4.61 -11.23 9.71
CA MET A 133 -4.64 -10.87 11.13
C MET A 133 -3.37 -11.36 11.81
N TYR A 134 -2.77 -10.51 12.63
CA TYR A 134 -1.53 -10.78 13.32
C TYR A 134 -1.70 -10.51 14.81
N ASP A 135 -1.04 -11.32 15.62
CA ASP A 135 -0.73 -10.99 17.01
C ASP A 135 0.56 -10.19 17.01
N VAL A 136 0.50 -9.03 17.67
CA VAL A 136 1.60 -8.06 17.80
C VAL A 136 1.86 -7.70 19.27
N GLU A 137 1.49 -8.58 20.22
CA GLU A 137 1.71 -8.36 21.65
C GLU A 137 3.21 -8.22 21.97
N ASP A 138 4.03 -9.15 21.45
CA ASP A 138 5.49 -9.01 21.42
C ASP A 138 5.91 -8.48 20.03
N PRO A 139 6.31 -7.22 19.91
CA PRO A 139 6.58 -6.61 18.61
C PRO A 139 7.83 -7.18 17.92
N LYS A 140 8.67 -7.95 18.62
CA LYS A 140 9.81 -8.70 18.05
C LYS A 140 9.44 -10.14 17.67
N LYS A 141 8.22 -10.58 17.97
CA LYS A 141 7.70 -11.91 17.64
C LYS A 141 6.29 -11.85 17.06
N ALA A 142 6.01 -10.79 16.29
CA ALA A 142 4.73 -10.68 15.60
C ALA A 142 4.49 -11.92 14.74
N ARG A 143 3.27 -12.47 14.82
CA ARG A 143 2.91 -13.75 14.21
C ARG A 143 1.58 -13.66 13.48
N LEU A 144 1.52 -14.26 12.30
CA LEU A 144 0.27 -14.43 11.56
C LEU A 144 -0.68 -15.35 12.33
N LEU A 145 -1.93 -14.94 12.46
CA LEU A 145 -3.00 -15.75 13.04
C LEU A 145 -3.84 -16.43 11.96
N VAL A 146 -4.30 -15.64 10.99
CA VAL A 146 -5.13 -16.13 9.89
C VAL A 146 -4.99 -15.21 8.68
N SER A 147 -5.15 -15.81 7.52
CA SER A 147 -5.23 -15.15 6.22
C SER A 147 -6.60 -15.44 5.62
N VAL A 148 -7.42 -14.40 5.45
CA VAL A 148 -8.77 -14.54 4.88
C VAL A 148 -8.75 -14.09 3.44
N VAL A 149 -8.79 -15.06 2.53
CA VAL A 149 -8.90 -14.81 1.09
C VAL A 149 -10.33 -14.40 0.76
N CYS A 150 -10.51 -13.14 0.43
CA CYS A 150 -11.80 -12.53 0.14
C CYS A 150 -11.62 -11.46 -0.93
N PRO A 151 -11.35 -11.82 -2.19
CA PRO A 151 -11.11 -10.86 -3.25
C PRO A 151 -12.22 -9.82 -3.39
N GLY A 152 -11.81 -8.59 -3.65
CA GLY A 152 -12.73 -7.45 -3.75
C GLY A 152 -12.06 -6.12 -4.10
N GLY A 153 -10.73 -6.03 -3.99
CA GLY A 153 -10.01 -4.77 -4.16
C GLY A 153 -10.26 -3.79 -3.01
N GLN A 154 -9.40 -2.78 -2.90
CA GLN A 154 -9.36 -1.87 -1.77
C GLN A 154 -9.02 -2.63 -0.49
N GLY A 155 -10.02 -3.14 0.22
CA GLY A 155 -9.81 -3.90 1.44
C GLY A 155 -9.49 -3.01 2.64
N ASP A 156 -9.84 -1.72 2.60
CA ASP A 156 -9.71 -0.81 3.73
C ASP A 156 -10.55 -1.29 4.89
N VAL A 157 -10.03 -1.19 6.12
CA VAL A 157 -10.59 -1.88 7.29
C VAL A 157 -10.85 -0.96 8.47
N SER A 158 -11.93 -1.22 9.18
CA SER A 158 -12.19 -0.63 10.50
C SER A 158 -12.78 -1.66 11.44
N VAL A 159 -12.54 -1.51 12.74
CA VAL A 159 -13.03 -2.42 13.78
C VAL A 159 -13.95 -1.68 14.74
N TYR A 160 -15.08 -2.29 15.09
CA TYR A 160 -15.95 -1.85 16.18
C TYR A 160 -16.45 -3.05 16.99
N GLY A 161 -16.01 -3.14 18.25
CA GLY A 161 -16.26 -4.32 19.08
C GLY A 161 -15.70 -5.58 18.43
N ASN A 162 -16.57 -6.54 18.15
CA ASN A 162 -16.22 -7.79 17.48
C ASN A 162 -16.54 -7.78 15.98
N LEU A 163 -16.77 -6.61 15.38
CA LEU A 163 -17.06 -6.49 13.95
C LEU A 163 -15.89 -5.83 13.22
N LEU A 164 -15.50 -6.46 12.11
CA LEU A 164 -14.59 -5.91 11.12
C LEU A 164 -15.40 -5.47 9.89
N PHE A 165 -15.19 -4.23 9.49
CA PHE A 165 -15.77 -3.64 8.29
C PHE A 165 -14.68 -3.57 7.23
N MET A 166 -14.99 -3.98 6.00
CA MET A 166 -14.02 -4.04 4.90
C MET A 166 -14.62 -3.46 3.62
N SER A 167 -13.92 -2.49 3.02
CA SER A 167 -14.28 -1.86 1.74
C SER A 167 -14.01 -2.79 0.55
N VAL A 168 -14.94 -2.80 -0.41
CA VAL A 168 -14.88 -3.60 -1.65
C VAL A 168 -15.35 -2.75 -2.82
N GLU A 169 -14.49 -2.58 -3.83
CA GLU A 169 -14.80 -1.74 -5.00
C GLU A 169 -14.74 -2.49 -6.33
N GLN A 170 -13.90 -3.51 -6.45
CA GLN A 170 -13.64 -4.16 -7.73
C GLN A 170 -14.79 -5.09 -8.15
N THR A 171 -14.94 -5.21 -9.47
CA THR A 171 -15.96 -6.02 -10.13
C THR A 171 -15.81 -7.53 -9.90
N ARG A 172 -14.61 -8.00 -9.55
CA ARG A 172 -14.33 -9.39 -9.21
C ARG A 172 -14.83 -9.81 -7.82
N GLY A 173 -15.25 -8.86 -6.99
CA GLY A 173 -15.77 -9.16 -5.66
C GLY A 173 -17.01 -10.04 -5.73
N ARG A 174 -17.02 -11.12 -4.96
CA ARG A 174 -18.19 -12.01 -4.81
C ARG A 174 -18.79 -11.93 -3.41
N ILE A 175 -20.09 -12.21 -3.31
CA ILE A 175 -20.80 -12.28 -2.02
C ILE A 175 -20.24 -13.43 -1.16
N ASP A 176 -19.87 -14.55 -1.78
CA ASP A 176 -19.33 -15.76 -1.14
C ASP A 176 -17.80 -15.74 -0.94
N CYS A 177 -17.14 -14.63 -1.28
CA CYS A 177 -15.67 -14.50 -1.29
C CYS A 177 -14.91 -15.48 -2.21
N GLY A 178 -15.58 -16.10 -3.17
CA GLY A 178 -14.92 -16.95 -4.16
C GLY A 178 -13.87 -16.20 -5.00
N THR A 179 -12.84 -16.93 -5.45
CA THR A 179 -11.71 -16.40 -6.23
C THR A 179 -11.92 -16.44 -7.74
N GLN A 180 -12.98 -17.11 -8.20
CA GLN A 180 -13.35 -17.27 -9.60
C GLN A 180 -13.82 -15.97 -10.27
N GLY A 181 -14.06 -14.91 -9.50
CA GLY A 181 -14.53 -13.62 -10.01
C GLY A 181 -15.96 -13.68 -10.57
N VAL A 182 -16.32 -12.64 -11.33
CA VAL A 182 -17.63 -12.50 -12.00
C VAL A 182 -17.42 -11.85 -13.37
N GLU A 183 -17.63 -12.61 -14.44
CA GLU A 183 -17.47 -12.11 -15.82
C GLU A 183 -18.67 -11.30 -16.29
N ALA A 184 -19.89 -11.79 -16.00
CA ALA A 184 -21.12 -11.17 -16.46
C ALA A 184 -21.26 -9.72 -15.93
N PRO A 185 -21.68 -8.74 -16.77
CA PRO A 185 -21.82 -7.34 -16.36
C PRO A 185 -22.76 -7.14 -15.16
N VAL A 186 -23.80 -7.99 -15.06
CA VAL A 186 -24.77 -8.04 -13.97
C VAL A 186 -24.84 -9.47 -13.47
N SER A 187 -24.70 -9.66 -12.15
CA SER A 187 -24.77 -10.97 -11.51
C SER A 187 -25.15 -10.82 -10.04
N ASN A 188 -25.98 -11.75 -9.55
CA ASN A 188 -26.33 -11.84 -8.13
C ASN A 188 -25.18 -12.35 -7.27
N GLU A 189 -24.13 -12.91 -7.86
CA GLU A 189 -22.94 -13.34 -7.14
C GLU A 189 -21.99 -12.17 -6.84
N ARG A 190 -22.13 -11.06 -7.58
CA ARG A 190 -21.24 -9.90 -7.49
C ARG A 190 -21.49 -9.10 -6.21
N PHE A 191 -20.41 -8.69 -5.57
CA PHE A 191 -20.46 -7.79 -4.42
C PHE A 191 -19.54 -6.59 -4.60
N ARG A 192 -20.08 -5.40 -4.29
CA ARG A 192 -19.33 -4.13 -4.17
C ARG A 192 -19.95 -3.30 -3.06
N GLY A 193 -19.19 -2.92 -2.04
CA GLY A 193 -19.69 -2.13 -0.92
C GLY A 193 -18.88 -2.40 0.33
N VAL A 194 -19.55 -2.59 1.47
CA VAL A 194 -18.89 -2.87 2.75
C VAL A 194 -19.23 -4.27 3.23
N ARG A 195 -18.22 -5.13 3.38
CA ARG A 195 -18.37 -6.43 4.05
C ARG A 195 -18.29 -6.25 5.56
N ILE A 196 -19.02 -7.07 6.28
CA ILE A 196 -19.02 -7.10 7.74
C ILE A 196 -18.68 -8.52 8.17
N PHE A 197 -17.58 -8.66 8.91
CA PHE A 197 -17.14 -9.92 9.50
C PHE A 197 -17.29 -9.86 11.01
N ASP A 198 -17.78 -10.95 11.60
CA ASP A 198 -17.63 -11.23 13.02
C ASP A 198 -16.23 -11.78 13.25
N ILE A 199 -15.49 -11.09 14.11
CA ILE A 199 -14.12 -11.39 14.52
C ILE A 199 -14.04 -11.71 16.02
N SER A 200 -15.13 -12.22 16.61
CA SER A 200 -15.11 -12.70 18.01
C SER A 200 -14.09 -13.83 18.23
N ASP A 201 -13.88 -14.67 17.22
CA ASP A 201 -12.73 -15.58 17.11
C ASP A 201 -11.83 -15.10 15.97
N LEU A 202 -10.70 -14.47 16.33
CA LEU A 202 -9.76 -13.89 15.36
C LEU A 202 -9.09 -14.95 14.46
N ARG A 203 -9.14 -16.23 14.80
CA ARG A 203 -8.61 -17.32 13.96
C ARG A 203 -9.66 -17.88 13.00
N ASN A 204 -10.93 -17.54 13.20
CA ASN A 204 -12.03 -17.97 12.34
C ASN A 204 -13.02 -16.83 12.05
N PRO A 205 -12.59 -15.73 11.39
CA PRO A 205 -13.49 -14.65 10.99
C PRO A 205 -14.63 -15.15 10.11
N ARG A 206 -15.85 -14.68 10.38
CA ARG A 206 -17.04 -15.09 9.63
C ARG A 206 -17.72 -13.90 9.01
N GLN A 207 -17.93 -13.89 7.69
CA GLN A 207 -18.76 -12.86 7.07
C GLN A 207 -20.21 -13.00 7.57
N VAL A 208 -20.73 -11.94 8.19
CA VAL A 208 -22.08 -11.94 8.78
C VAL A 208 -23.07 -11.08 8.00
N ALA A 209 -22.56 -10.09 7.27
CA ALA A 209 -23.38 -9.22 6.44
C ALA A 209 -22.54 -8.57 5.33
N ALA A 210 -23.25 -8.03 4.35
CA ALA A 210 -22.66 -7.31 3.24
C ALA A 210 -23.62 -6.19 2.80
N VAL A 211 -23.14 -4.95 2.81
CA VAL A 211 -23.92 -3.78 2.39
C VAL A 211 -23.53 -3.44 0.97
N GLN A 212 -24.39 -3.80 0.01
CA GLN A 212 -24.16 -3.52 -1.40
C GLN A 212 -24.37 -2.03 -1.69
N THR A 213 -23.44 -1.42 -2.41
CA THR A 213 -23.56 -0.04 -2.92
C THR A 213 -23.46 -0.05 -4.45
N CYS A 214 -23.89 1.05 -5.10
CA CYS A 214 -23.95 1.12 -6.57
C CYS A 214 -22.58 0.98 -7.24
N ARG A 215 -21.52 1.54 -6.63
CA ARG A 215 -20.16 1.58 -7.18
C ARG A 215 -19.10 1.05 -6.22
N GLY A 216 -19.50 0.31 -5.20
CA GLY A 216 -18.59 -0.17 -4.17
C GLY A 216 -18.25 0.86 -3.10
N SER A 217 -17.30 0.49 -2.26
CA SER A 217 -16.66 1.37 -1.28
C SER A 217 -15.18 1.37 -1.58
N HIS A 218 -14.63 2.56 -1.83
CA HIS A 218 -13.20 2.73 -2.01
C HIS A 218 -12.52 2.70 -0.63
N THR A 219 -12.87 3.69 0.18
CA THR A 219 -12.54 3.76 1.60
C THR A 219 -13.85 3.85 2.40
N HIS A 220 -13.76 3.69 3.72
CA HIS A 220 -14.85 4.00 4.63
C HIS A 220 -14.30 4.61 5.92
N THR A 221 -15.18 5.24 6.69
CA THR A 221 -14.84 5.75 8.03
C THR A 221 -15.93 5.31 8.99
N LEU A 222 -15.51 4.72 10.10
CA LEU A 222 -16.41 4.33 11.18
C LEU A 222 -16.64 5.54 12.10
N VAL A 223 -17.89 6.01 12.15
CA VAL A 223 -18.31 7.09 13.05
C VAL A 223 -19.24 6.48 14.10
N VAL A 224 -18.81 6.50 15.36
CA VAL A 224 -19.64 6.04 16.48
C VAL A 224 -20.65 7.12 16.86
N ASP A 225 -21.80 6.69 17.37
CA ASP A 225 -22.82 7.60 17.91
C ASP A 225 -22.22 8.48 19.01
N PRO A 226 -22.34 9.83 18.93
CA PRO A 226 -21.98 10.72 20.02
C PRO A 226 -22.89 10.48 21.22
N LYS A 227 -22.41 9.68 22.17
CA LYS A 227 -23.07 9.49 23.47
C LYS A 227 -23.12 10.77 24.30
#